data_AF-A0A3C1DDF1-F1
#
_entry.id   AF-A0A3C1DDF1-F1
#
_cell.length_a   1.000
_cell.length_b   1.000
_cell.length_c   1.000
_cell.angle_alpha   90.00
_cell.angle_beta   90.00
_cell.angle_gamma   90.00
#
_symmetry.space_group_name_H-M   'P 1'
#
loop_
_entity.id
_entity.type
_entity.pdbx_description
1 polymer ?
#
loop_
_entity_poly.entity_id
_entity_poly.type
_entity_poly.pdbx_seq_one_letter_code
_entity_poly.pdbx_strand_id
1 'polypeptide(L)' 'MNRIQDCVTDYVVKNGTTKDALAEKVEIGRTSFFSKLRGTSEFSLSEAYRLSRELGCSMDDLYKMTVA' A
#
# COMPACT_ATOMS: atom_id res chain seq x y z
N MET A 1 5.47 -5.82 13.22
CA MET A 1 4.99 -6.77 12.19
C MET A 1 4.23 -5.93 11.19
N ASN A 2 4.79 -5.74 10.00
CA ASN A 2 4.32 -4.77 9.01
C ASN A 2 2.86 -5.05 8.61
N ARG A 3 1.92 -4.23 9.11
CA ARG A 3 0.47 -4.41 8.94
C ARG A 3 -0.05 -3.97 7.57
N ILE A 4 0.78 -3.30 6.77
CA ILE A 4 0.36 -2.79 5.46
C ILE A 4 -0.01 -3.93 4.50
N GLN A 5 0.64 -5.08 4.61
CA GLN A 5 0.36 -6.23 3.75
C GLN A 5 -1.04 -6.78 4.00
N ASP A 6 -1.48 -6.80 5.26
CA ASP A 6 -2.80 -7.28 5.64
C ASP A 6 -3.87 -6.33 5.10
N CYS A 7 -3.72 -5.02 5.34
CA CYS A 7 -4.65 -4.02 4.82
C CYS A 7 -4.76 -4.03 3.28
N VAL A 8 -3.63 -4.17 2.58
CA VAL A 8 -3.64 -4.29 1.12
C VAL A 8 -4.30 -5.59 0.67
N THR A 9 -4.10 -6.69 1.41
CA THR A 9 -4.73 -7.98 1.12
C THR A 9 -6.25 -7.89 1.30
N ASP A 10 -6.72 -7.29 2.38
CA ASP A 10 -8.15 -7.06 2.63
C ASP A 10 -8.76 -6.16 1.56
N TYR A 11 -8.06 -5.10 1.15
CA TYR A 11 -8.51 -4.24 0.07
C TYR A 11 -8.71 -5.02 -1.24
N VAL A 12 -7.73 -5.82 -1.65
CA VAL A 12 -7.83 -6.55 -2.92
C VAL A 12 -8.94 -7.60 -2.90
N VAL A 13 -9.14 -8.28 -1.77
CA VAL A 13 -10.24 -9.24 -1.58
C VAL A 13 -11.59 -8.52 -1.62
N LYS A 14 -11.75 -7.42 -0.87
CA LYS A 14 -13.01 -6.67 -0.78
C LYS A 14 -13.44 -6.06 -2.12
N ASN A 15 -12.48 -5.62 -2.93
CA ASN A 15 -12.74 -4.95 -4.20
C ASN A 15 -12.66 -5.90 -5.41
N GLY A 16 -12.43 -7.20 -5.21
CA GLY A 16 -12.30 -8.17 -6.31
C GLY A 16 -11.19 -7.82 -7.29
N THR A 17 -10.07 -7.28 -6.80
CA THR A 17 -8.94 -6.81 -7.60
C THR A 17 -7.64 -7.53 -7.21
N THR A 18 -6.50 -7.12 -7.75
CA THR A 18 -5.19 -7.71 -7.48
C THR A 18 -4.22 -6.68 -6.92
N LYS A 19 -3.16 -7.16 -6.24
CA LYS A 19 -2.09 -6.27 -5.73
C LYS A 19 -1.38 -5.55 -6.89
N ASP A 20 -1.25 -6.21 -8.03
CA ASP A 20 -0.69 -5.63 -9.26
C ASP A 20 -1.57 -4.50 -9.80
N ALA A 21 -2.89 -4.71 -9.87
CA ALA A 21 -3.82 -3.69 -10.33
C ALA A 21 -3.87 -2.49 -9.35
N LEU A 22 -3.78 -2.74 -8.05
CA LEU A 22 -3.63 -1.66 -7.07
C LEU A 22 -2.32 -0.90 -7.28
N ALA A 23 -1.20 -1.58 -7.51
CA ALA A 23 0.10 -0.96 -7.77
C ALA A 23 0.03 -0.02 -9.00
N GLU A 24 -0.59 -0.48 -10.08
CA GLU A 24 -0.84 0.33 -11.28
C GLU A 24 -1.73 1.54 -10.97
N LYS A 25 -2.79 1.36 -10.17
CA LYS A 25 -3.70 2.44 -9.77
C LYS A 25 -3.03 3.52 -8.92
N VAL A 26 -2.09 3.14 -8.05
CA VAL A 26 -1.30 4.10 -7.26
C VAL A 26 -0.04 4.58 -7.97
N GLU A 27 0.11 4.22 -9.25
CA GLU A 27 1.25 4.53 -10.13
C GLU A 27 2.60 4.14 -9.51
N ILE A 28 2.67 2.94 -8.95
CA ILE A 28 3.89 2.32 -8.42
C ILE A 28 4.21 1.10 -9.28
N GLY A 29 5.43 1.03 -9.79
CA GLY A 29 5.89 -0.17 -10.50
C GLY A 29 5.78 -1.41 -9.62
N ARG A 30 5.26 -2.53 -10.15
CA ARG A 30 4.94 -3.75 -9.38
C ARG A 30 6.07 -4.18 -8.43
N THR A 31 7.29 -4.30 -8.94
CA THR A 31 8.47 -4.69 -8.12
C THR A 31 8.69 -3.73 -6.95
N SER A 32 8.60 -2.42 -7.21
CA SER A 32 8.73 -1.37 -6.20
C SER A 32 7.62 -1.47 -5.16
N PHE A 33 6.38 -1.70 -5.59
CA PHE A 33 5.24 -1.88 -4.70
C PHE A 33 5.44 -3.04 -3.73
N PHE A 34 5.84 -4.21 -4.22
CA PHE A 34 6.09 -5.37 -3.35
C PHE A 34 7.26 -5.15 -2.41
N SER A 35 8.34 -4.50 -2.84
CA SER A 35 9.46 -4.12 -1.96
C SER A 35 8.99 -3.18 -0.83
N LYS A 36 8.14 -2.21 -1.14
CA LYS A 36 7.57 -1.29 -0.15
C LYS A 36 6.64 -1.98 0.84
N LEU A 37 5.79 -2.89 0.35
CA LEU A 37 4.94 -3.71 1.22
C LEU A 37 5.75 -4.66 2.11
N ARG A 38 6.95 -5.07 1.71
CA ARG A 38 7.86 -5.87 2.54
C ARG A 38 8.69 -5.01 3.51
N GLY A 39 8.61 -3.69 3.41
CA GLY A 39 9.40 -2.76 4.20
C GLY A 39 10.88 -2.68 3.79
N THR A 40 11.25 -3.23 2.63
CA THR A 40 12.64 -3.16 2.12
C THR A 40 12.95 -1.84 1.42
N SER A 41 11.93 -1.01 1.19
CA SER A 41 12.03 0.33 0.63
C SER A 41 10.86 1.18 1.11
N GLU A 42 11.02 2.50 1.13
CA GLU A 42 9.99 3.43 1.60
C GLU A 42 9.09 3.92 0.46
N PHE A 43 7.84 4.27 0.81
CA PHE A 43 6.96 5.01 -0.09
C PHE A 43 7.40 6.47 -0.14
N SER A 44 7.43 7.06 -1.33
CA SER A 44 7.46 8.52 -1.45
C SER A 44 6.13 9.10 -0.96
N LEU A 45 6.12 10.40 -0.65
CA LEU A 45 4.92 11.07 -0.14
C LEU A 45 3.74 10.99 -1.11
N SER A 46 3.96 11.12 -2.42
CA SER A 46 2.89 11.04 -3.43
C SER A 46 2.30 9.62 -3.53
N GLU A 47 3.15 8.60 -3.47
CA GLU A 47 2.74 7.19 -3.48
C GLU A 47 1.97 6.82 -2.22
N ALA A 48 2.47 7.23 -1.06
CA ALA A 48 1.80 7.05 0.21
C ALA A 48 0.44 7.76 0.21
N TYR A 49 0.38 8.99 -0.31
CA TYR A 49 -0.88 9.72 -0.45
C TYR A 49 -1.88 8.95 -1.31
N ARG A 50 -1.50 8.53 -2.52
CA ARG A 50 -2.39 7.75 -3.40
C ARG A 50 -2.85 6.45 -2.75
N LEU A 51 -1.94 5.72 -2.11
CA LEU A 51 -2.28 4.48 -1.41
C LEU A 51 -3.24 4.72 -0.24
N SER A 52 -3.04 5.77 0.57
CA SER A 52 -3.96 6.11 1.66
C SER A 52 -5.38 6.39 1.17
N ARG A 53 -5.52 7.04 0.01
CA ARG A 53 -6.81 7.31 -0.62
C ARG A 53 -7.52 6.04 -1.08
N GLU A 54 -6.77 5.10 -1.67
CA GLU A 54 -7.31 3.81 -2.08
C GLU A 54 -7.71 2.94 -0.88
N LEU A 55 -6.89 2.93 0.17
CA LEU A 55 -7.18 2.19 1.39
C LEU A 55 -8.23 2.85 2.28
N GLY A 56 -8.61 4.10 1.99
CA GLY A 56 -9.59 4.86 2.77
C GLY A 56 -9.11 5.22 4.18
N CYS A 57 -7.80 5.41 4.37
CA CYS A 57 -7.20 5.75 5.66
C CYS A 57 -6.46 7.09 5.61
N SER A 58 -6.08 7.62 6.77
CA SER A 58 -5.22 8.81 6.85
C SER A 58 -3.76 8.45 6.55
N MET A 59 -2.95 9.46 6.20
CA MET A 59 -1.50 9.28 6.05
C MET A 59 -0.82 8.83 7.36
N ASP A 60 -1.32 9.30 8.51
CA ASP A 60 -0.81 8.89 9.81
C ASP A 60 -1.11 7.41 10.10
N ASP A 61 -2.30 6.93 9.72
CA ASP A 61 -2.65 5.52 9.85
C ASP A 61 -1.78 4.66 8.93
N LEU A 62 -1.59 5.10 7.69
CA LEU A 62 -0.71 4.44 6.74
C LEU A 62 0.72 4.35 7.28
N TYR A 63 1.26 5.44 7.82
CA TYR A 63 2.60 5.46 8.41
C TYR A 63 2.73 4.44 9.55
N LYS A 64 1.77 4.43 10.49
CA LYS A 64 1.72 3.44 11.58
C LYS A 64 1.67 2.01 11.07
N MET A 65 1.02 1.75 9.94
CA MET A 65 0.99 0.41 9.33
C MET A 65 2.35 -0.01 8.76
N THR A 66 3.14 0.94 8.25
CA THR A 66 4.43 0.67 7.59
C THR A 66 5.63 0.57 8.54
N VAL A 67 5.56 1.20 9.72
CA VAL A 67 6.69 1.28 10.68
C VAL A 67 6.56 0.29 11.85
N ALA A 68 5.41 -0.35 12.02
CA ALA A 68 5.10 -1.25 13.15
C ALA A 68 5.59 -2.71 13.01
#